data_AF-A0A1Q6RDH3-F1
#
_entry.id   AF-A0A1Q6RDH3-F1
#
_cell.length_a   1.000
_cell.length_b   1.000
_cell.length_c   1.000
_cell.angle_alpha   90.00
_cell.angle_beta   90.00
_cell.angle_gamma   90.00
#
_symmetry.space_group_name_H-M   'P 1'
#
loop_
_entity.id
_entity.type
_entity.pdbx_description
1 polymer ?
#
loop_
_entity_poly.entity_id
_entity_poly.type
_entity_poly.pdbx_seq_one_letter_code
_entity_poly.pdbx_strand_id
1 'polypeptide(L)'
;MQIKNYEQVNNGDVGYITNITGSENEAVVEIDFGDGRIMKYENDQLRMLDLGYASTVHKSQGAQYKSVILNLQCAHAIMLMRAIVYTAITRARLRLTIVGERKALCRAIRNTKADQWGTRLAQRIQDFIE
;
A
#
# COMPACT_ATOMS: atom_id res chain seq x y z
N MET A 1 -1.03 -2.22 -10.68
CA MET A 1 -1.14 -2.86 -9.35
C MET A 1 -2.51 -3.49 -9.25
N GLN A 2 -2.57 -4.77 -8.89
CA GLN A 2 -3.82 -5.51 -8.76
C GLN A 2 -4.56 -5.10 -7.48
N ILE A 3 -5.87 -4.84 -7.56
CA ILE A 3 -6.67 -4.36 -6.42
C ILE A 3 -7.51 -5.44 -5.72
N LYS A 4 -7.65 -6.62 -6.35
CA LYS A 4 -8.36 -7.78 -5.79
C LYS A 4 -7.73 -9.07 -6.31
N ASN A 5 -7.85 -10.16 -5.56
CA ASN A 5 -7.32 -11.45 -6.01
C ASN A 5 -7.99 -11.87 -7.33
N TYR A 6 -7.18 -12.33 -8.28
CA TYR A 6 -7.65 -12.80 -9.58
C TYR A 6 -6.67 -13.83 -10.13
N GLU A 7 -7.17 -15.05 -10.36
CA GLU A 7 -6.37 -16.20 -10.79
C GLU A 7 -5.08 -16.36 -9.96
N GLN A 8 -3.92 -16.17 -10.58
CA GLN A 8 -2.58 -16.33 -10.01
C GLN A 8 -1.97 -15.02 -9.46
N VAL A 9 -2.74 -13.92 -9.48
CA VAL A 9 -2.30 -12.59 -9.02
C VAL A 9 -3.09 -12.17 -7.79
N ASN A 10 -2.37 -11.71 -6.77
CA ASN A 10 -2.95 -11.32 -5.48
C ASN A 10 -3.21 -9.80 -5.40
N ASN A 11 -4.11 -9.41 -4.52
CA ASN A 11 -4.31 -8.00 -4.16
C ASN A 11 -3.00 -7.40 -3.62
N GLY A 12 -2.55 -6.31 -4.22
CA GLY A 12 -1.30 -5.64 -3.89
C GLY A 12 -0.12 -6.03 -4.79
N ASP A 13 -0.27 -7.03 -5.66
CA ASP A 13 0.77 -7.38 -6.63
C ASP A 13 1.01 -6.22 -7.60
N VAL A 14 2.30 -5.92 -7.81
CA VAL A 14 2.76 -4.89 -8.73
C VAL A 14 3.41 -5.58 -9.92
N GLY A 15 2.91 -5.26 -11.11
CA GLY A 15 3.48 -5.73 -12.36
C GLY A 15 3.80 -4.58 -13.30
N TYR A 16 4.54 -4.90 -14.35
CA TYR A 16 4.93 -3.98 -15.41
C TYR A 16 4.12 -4.29 -16.66
N ILE A 17 3.56 -3.25 -17.30
CA ILE A 17 2.92 -3.40 -18.60
C ILE A 17 4.03 -3.69 -19.62
N THR A 18 3.96 -4.83 -20.28
CA THR A 18 4.94 -5.27 -21.29
C THR A 18 4.46 -5.01 -22.70
N ASN A 19 3.15 -5.05 -22.93
CA ASN A 19 2.56 -4.84 -24.24
C ASN A 19 1.12 -4.31 -24.15
N ILE A 20 0.70 -3.56 -25.16
CA ILE A 20 -0.69 -3.12 -25.36
C ILE A 20 -1.02 -3.32 -26.83
N THR A 21 -2.05 -4.12 -27.10
CA THR A 21 -2.47 -4.47 -28.46
C THR A 21 -3.97 -4.27 -28.64
N GLY A 22 -4.43 -4.03 -29.87
CA GLY A 22 -5.85 -3.85 -30.18
C GLY A 22 -6.25 -2.38 -30.42
N SER A 23 -7.52 -2.17 -30.77
CA SER A 23 -8.11 -0.83 -30.94
C SER A 23 -8.58 -0.27 -29.58
N GLU A 24 -8.95 1.01 -29.49
CA GLU A 24 -9.33 1.66 -28.21
C GLU A 24 -10.36 0.87 -27.38
N ASN A 25 -11.34 0.25 -28.01
CA ASN A 25 -12.40 -0.49 -27.31
C ASN A 25 -12.09 -1.97 -27.09
N GLU A 26 -11.09 -2.52 -27.79
CA GLU A 26 -10.69 -3.94 -27.75
C GLU A 26 -9.23 -4.09 -27.30
N ALA A 27 -8.75 -3.11 -26.52
CA ALA A 27 -7.39 -3.11 -26.03
C ALA A 27 -7.17 -4.29 -25.07
N VAL A 28 -6.09 -5.04 -25.32
CA VAL A 28 -5.57 -6.08 -24.45
C VAL A 28 -4.24 -5.60 -23.89
N VAL A 29 -4.15 -5.58 -22.57
CA VAL A 29 -2.95 -5.16 -21.83
C VAL A 29 -2.27 -6.39 -21.24
N GLU A 30 -1.00 -6.58 -21.60
CA GLU A 30 -0.16 -7.63 -21.03
C GLU A 30 0.67 -7.07 -19.86
N ILE A 31 0.63 -7.76 -18.72
CA ILE A 31 1.30 -7.36 -17.49
C ILE A 31 2.12 -8.52 -16.95
N ASP A 32 3.40 -8.26 -16.71
CA ASP A 32 4.31 -9.17 -16.02
C ASP A 32 4.37 -8.83 -14.53
N PHE A 33 3.88 -9.74 -13.68
CA PHE A 33 3.91 -9.64 -12.22
C PHE A 33 5.14 -10.33 -11.59
N GLY A 34 6.11 -10.73 -12.41
CA GLY A 34 7.31 -11.46 -12.00
C GLY A 34 7.07 -12.94 -11.78
N ASP A 35 8.16 -13.70 -11.70
CA ASP A 35 8.17 -15.15 -11.48
C ASP A 35 7.37 -15.93 -12.54
N GLY A 36 7.37 -15.45 -13.78
CA GLY A 36 6.64 -16.06 -14.90
C GLY A 36 5.13 -15.81 -14.90
N ARG A 37 4.61 -14.99 -13.97
CA ARG A 37 3.19 -14.65 -13.87
C ARG A 37 2.85 -13.52 -14.85
N ILE A 38 2.69 -13.88 -16.11
CA ILE A 38 2.24 -12.97 -17.17
C ILE A 38 0.72 -13.10 -17.32
N MET A 39 0.03 -11.98 -17.24
CA MET A 39 -1.42 -11.90 -17.36
C MET A 39 -1.84 -10.99 -18.50
N LYS A 40 -2.92 -11.36 -19.18
CA LYS A 40 -3.58 -10.50 -20.18
C LYS A 40 -4.89 -10.00 -19.60
N TYR A 41 -5.12 -8.70 -19.70
CA TYR A 41 -6.35 -8.06 -19.27
C TYR A 41 -7.05 -7.49 -20.48
N GLU A 42 -8.32 -7.86 -20.63
CA GLU A 42 -9.24 -7.20 -21.55
C GLU A 42 -9.73 -5.86 -20.96
N ASN A 43 -10.34 -5.03 -21.81
CA ASN A 43 -10.71 -3.65 -21.45
C ASN A 43 -11.65 -3.58 -20.21
N ASP A 44 -12.60 -4.49 -20.10
CA ASP A 44 -13.52 -4.59 -18.96
C ASP A 44 -12.83 -5.03 -17.65
N GLN A 45 -11.74 -5.79 -17.78
CA GLN A 45 -10.91 -6.28 -16.67
C GLN A 45 -9.92 -5.24 -16.15
N LEU A 46 -9.62 -4.18 -16.90
CA LEU A 46 -8.70 -3.11 -16.47
C LEU A 46 -9.16 -2.41 -15.19
N ARG A 47 -10.46 -2.47 -14.85
CA ARG A 47 -11.00 -1.97 -13.57
C ARG A 47 -10.44 -2.69 -12.34
N MET A 48 -9.78 -3.82 -12.52
CA MET A 48 -9.10 -4.57 -11.46
C MET A 48 -7.69 -4.05 -11.16
N LEU A 49 -7.25 -3.02 -11.88
CA LEU A 49 -5.90 -2.48 -11.82
C LEU A 49 -5.94 -1.00 -11.44
N ASP A 50 -5.04 -0.63 -10.53
CA ASP A 50 -4.64 0.75 -10.28
C ASP A 50 -3.26 1.01 -10.90
N LEU A 51 -2.98 2.28 -11.25
CA LEU A 51 -1.62 2.70 -11.59
C LEU A 51 -0.68 2.48 -10.38
N GLY A 52 0.50 1.91 -10.65
CA GLY A 52 1.47 1.54 -9.61
C GLY A 52 2.48 2.63 -9.22
N TYR A 53 2.38 3.85 -9.76
CA TYR A 53 3.38 4.90 -9.56
C TYR A 53 3.46 5.40 -8.11
N ALA A 54 2.33 5.45 -7.43
CA ALA A 54 2.23 5.80 -6.02
C ALA A 54 1.31 4.82 -5.32
N SER A 55 1.68 4.42 -4.11
CA SER A 55 0.89 3.50 -3.29
C SER A 55 0.68 4.08 -1.90
N THR A 56 -0.35 3.61 -1.22
CA THR A 56 -0.62 4.02 0.16
C THR A 56 0.30 3.25 1.12
N VAL A 57 0.53 3.81 2.30
CA VAL A 57 1.28 3.12 3.36
C VAL A 57 0.63 1.78 3.72
N HIS A 58 -0.70 1.70 3.72
CA HIS A 58 -1.43 0.46 3.97
C HIS A 58 -1.17 -0.60 2.89
N LYS A 59 -1.25 -0.23 1.61
CA LYS A 59 -0.99 -1.16 0.49
C LYS A 59 0.47 -1.62 0.39
N SER A 60 1.41 -0.97 1.10
CA SER A 60 2.84 -1.35 1.14
C SER A 60 3.23 -2.15 2.39
N GLN A 61 2.27 -2.51 3.25
CA GLN A 61 2.54 -3.37 4.40
C GLN A 61 3.10 -4.72 3.94
N GLY A 62 4.11 -5.23 4.65
CA GLY A 62 4.85 -6.43 4.25
C GLY A 62 5.95 -6.19 3.18
N ALA A 63 5.81 -5.19 2.32
CA ALA A 63 6.83 -4.86 1.30
C ALA A 63 7.96 -3.96 1.85
N GLN A 64 9.14 -4.04 1.25
CA GLN A 64 10.25 -3.12 1.55
C GLN A 64 10.94 -2.69 0.26
N TYR A 65 11.40 -1.44 0.22
CA TYR A 65 12.05 -0.84 -0.93
C TYR A 65 13.42 -0.28 -0.54
N LYS A 66 14.37 -0.29 -1.47
CA LYS A 66 15.71 0.31 -1.23
C LYS A 66 15.59 1.78 -0.82
N SER A 67 14.76 2.53 -1.55
CA SER A 67 14.49 3.94 -1.31
C SER A 67 12.99 4.21 -1.33
N VAL A 68 12.50 5.07 -0.43
CA VAL A 68 11.09 5.50 -0.36
C VAL A 68 11.01 7.02 -0.39
N ILE A 69 10.07 7.55 -1.18
CA ILE A 69 9.66 8.95 -1.12
C ILE A 69 8.29 8.99 -0.43
N LEU A 70 8.21 9.64 0.72
CA LEU A 70 7.00 9.75 1.52
C LEU A 70 6.38 11.14 1.35
N ASN A 71 5.19 11.21 0.77
CA ASN A 71 4.39 12.43 0.78
C ASN A 71 3.67 12.59 2.13
N LEU A 72 3.91 13.69 2.84
CA LEU A 72 3.36 13.93 4.18
C LEU A 72 2.84 15.37 4.33
N GLN A 73 1.54 15.56 4.07
CA GLN A 73 0.88 16.87 4.05
C GLN A 73 -0.17 17.01 5.15
N CYS A 74 -0.44 18.24 5.58
CA CYS A 74 -1.49 18.52 6.57
C CYS A 74 -2.89 18.17 6.06
N ALA A 75 -3.08 18.12 4.74
CA ALA A 75 -4.31 17.71 4.06
C ALA A 75 -4.74 16.27 4.43
N HIS A 76 -3.80 15.38 4.78
CA HIS A 76 -4.10 14.01 5.22
C HIS A 76 -4.39 13.92 6.72
N ALA A 77 -5.00 14.97 7.30
CA ALA A 77 -5.13 15.19 8.74
C ALA A 77 -5.59 13.96 9.55
N ILE A 78 -6.58 13.21 9.03
CA ILE A 78 -7.14 12.02 9.68
C ILE A 78 -6.11 10.90 9.78
N MET A 79 -5.24 10.75 8.77
CA MET A 79 -4.22 9.71 8.67
C MET A 79 -2.88 10.13 9.30
N LEU A 80 -2.76 11.33 9.85
CA LEU A 80 -1.57 11.77 10.58
C LEU A 80 -1.52 11.10 11.96
N MET A 81 -1.08 9.84 11.96
CA MET A 81 -0.93 8.98 13.13
C MET A 81 0.50 8.46 13.23
N ARG A 82 1.00 8.27 14.47
CA ARG A 82 2.37 7.80 14.70
C ARG A 82 2.62 6.44 14.04
N ALA A 83 1.68 5.51 14.17
CA ALA A 83 1.78 4.17 13.60
C ALA A 83 1.91 4.17 12.07
N ILE A 84 1.17 5.06 11.38
CA ILE A 84 1.23 5.18 9.91
C ILE A 84 2.58 5.72 9.48
N VAL A 85 3.06 6.79 10.10
CA VAL A 85 4.37 7.38 9.77
C VAL A 85 5.51 6.40 10.08
N TYR A 86 5.45 5.71 11.23
CA TYR A 86 6.40 4.65 11.57
C TYR A 86 6.43 3.55 10.51
N THR A 87 5.25 3.05 10.11
CA THR A 87 5.14 2.02 9.08
C THR A 87 5.77 2.50 7.78
N ALA A 88 5.47 3.73 7.33
CA ALA A 88 6.03 4.33 6.13
C ALA A 88 7.56 4.42 6.19
N ILE A 89 8.13 4.85 7.32
CA ILE A 89 9.58 4.91 7.53
C ILE A 89 10.20 3.52 7.39
N THR A 90 9.62 2.49 8.02
CA THR A 90 10.17 1.12 7.99
C THR A 90 10.04 0.42 6.62
N ARG A 91 9.32 1.02 5.66
CA ARG A 91 9.31 0.51 4.27
C ARG A 91 10.63 0.80 3.56
N ALA A 92 11.40 1.80 3.99
CA ALA A 92 12.70 2.15 3.43
C ALA A 92 13.82 1.29 4.04
N ARG A 93 14.60 0.60 3.19
CA ARG A 93 15.76 -0.19 3.63
C ARG A 93 17.03 0.64 3.76
N LEU A 94 17.25 1.58 2.84
CA LEU A 94 18.49 2.36 2.76
C LEU A 94 18.26 3.87 2.84
N ARG A 95 17.21 4.38 2.17
CA ARG A 95 16.97 5.83 2.09
C ARG A 95 15.49 6.17 2.18
N LEU A 96 15.17 7.17 2.99
CA LEU A 96 13.86 7.79 3.07
C LEU A 96 13.97 9.27 2.74
N THR A 97 13.15 9.76 1.81
CA THR A 97 12.95 11.18 1.54
C THR A 97 11.53 11.55 1.90
N ILE A 98 11.34 12.47 2.84
CA ILE A 98 10.01 12.98 3.19
C ILE A 98 9.77 14.28 2.45
N VAL A 99 8.71 14.34 1.66
CA VAL A 99 8.27 15.52 0.93
C VAL A 99 6.96 16.00 1.56
N GLY A 100 6.95 17.21 2.10
CA GLY A 100 5.76 17.77 2.71
C GLY A 100 6.06 18.73 3.85
N GLU A 101 5.16 18.80 4.81
CA GLU A 101 5.17 19.85 5.83
C GLU A 101 5.71 19.34 7.17
N ARG A 102 6.64 20.09 7.77
CA ARG A 102 7.13 19.80 9.13
C ARG A 102 5.99 19.72 10.15
N LYS A 103 4.94 20.55 10.00
CA LYS A 103 3.75 20.53 10.86
C LYS A 103 3.00 19.20 10.77
N ALA A 104 2.89 18.61 9.58
CA ALA A 104 2.22 17.32 9.39
C ALA A 104 2.96 16.21 10.14
N LEU A 105 4.30 16.19 10.06
CA LEU A 105 5.14 15.26 10.81
C LEU A 105 4.98 15.42 12.32
N CYS A 106 5.05 16.66 12.84
CA CYS A 106 4.86 16.93 14.26
C CYS A 106 3.48 16.49 14.77
N ARG A 107 2.43 16.71 13.97
CA ARG A 107 1.06 16.26 14.29
C ARG A 107 0.99 14.73 14.35
N ALA A 108 1.54 14.05 13.35
CA ALA A 108 1.51 12.60 13.27
C ALA A 108 2.25 11.94 14.45
N ILE A 109 3.46 12.42 14.79
CA ILE A 109 4.25 11.87 15.89
C ILE A 109 3.52 12.02 17.24
N ARG A 110 2.76 13.11 17.45
CA ARG A 110 2.00 13.32 18.70
C ARG A 110 0.73 12.48 18.79
N ASN A 111 0.21 11.98 17.67
CA ASN A 111 -1.04 11.24 17.62
C ASN A 111 -0.81 9.73 17.85
N THR A 112 -0.98 9.30 19.11
CA THR A 112 -0.90 7.89 19.56
C THR A 112 -2.26 7.20 19.66
N LYS A 113 -3.34 7.80 19.13
CA LYS A 113 -4.71 7.25 19.27
C LYS A 113 -4.88 5.85 18.67
N ALA A 114 -4.02 5.44 17.74
CA ALA A 114 -4.02 4.08 17.18
C ALA A 114 -3.74 3.00 18.24
N ASP A 115 -3.14 3.35 19.38
CA ASP A 115 -2.76 2.41 20.44
C ASP A 115 -3.94 2.04 21.37
N GLN A 116 -5.13 2.65 21.19
CA GLN A 116 -6.32 2.39 22.01
C GLN A 116 -7.36 1.57 21.23
N TRP A 117 -7.12 0.26 21.09
CA TRP A 117 -8.10 -0.66 20.51
C TRP A 117 -9.01 -1.23 21.59
N GLY A 118 -10.33 -1.05 21.42
CA GLY A 118 -11.36 -1.61 22.29
C GLY A 118 -11.55 -3.11 22.08
N THR A 119 -10.59 -3.92 22.53
CA THR A 119 -10.67 -5.39 22.49
C THR A 119 -10.57 -5.98 23.89
N ARG A 120 -11.28 -7.09 24.14
CA ARG A 120 -11.20 -7.87 25.39
C ARG A 120 -10.23 -9.05 25.31
N LEU A 121 -9.45 -9.16 24.23
CA LEU A 121 -8.53 -10.29 24.05
C LEU A 121 -7.55 -10.42 25.22
N ALA A 122 -6.93 -9.31 25.63
CA ALA A 122 -5.99 -9.31 26.75
C ALA A 122 -6.66 -9.76 28.06
N GLN A 123 -7.85 -9.22 28.35
CA GLN A 123 -8.64 -9.59 29.52
C GLN A 123 -8.98 -11.08 29.50
N ARG A 124 -9.50 -11.61 28.37
CA ARG A 124 -9.86 -13.02 28.25
C ARG A 124 -8.67 -13.97 28.41
N ILE A 125 -7.48 -13.56 28.00
CA ILE A 125 -6.26 -14.36 28.19
C ILE A 125 -5.89 -14.38 29.68
N GLN A 126 -6.00 -13.24 30.37
CA GLN A 126 -5.75 -13.16 31.82
C GLN A 126 -6.75 -14.03 32.59
N ASP A 127 -8.05 -13.90 32.30
CA ASP A 127 -9.12 -14.68 32.93
C ASP A 127 -8.98 -16.20 32.71
N PHE A 128 -8.24 -16.64 31.68
CA PHE A 128 -8.00 -18.06 31.38
C PHE A 128 -6.75 -18.62 32.08
N ILE A 129 -5.77 -17.77 32.37
CA ILE A 129 -4.52 -18.15 33.03
C ILE A 129 -4.70 -18.19 34.56
N GLU A 130 -5.63 -17.37 35.09
CA GLU A 130 -6.12 -17.44 36.48
C GLU A 130 -7.07 -18.63 36.71
#